data_AF-A0A117DMJ2-F1
#
_entry.id   AF-A0A117DMJ2-F1
#
_cell.length_a   1.000
_cell.length_b   1.000
_cell.length_c   1.000
_cell.angle_alpha   90.00
_cell.angle_beta   90.00
_cell.angle_gamma   90.00
#
_symmetry.space_group_name_H-M   'P 1'
#
loop_
_entity.id
_entity.type
_entity.pdbx_description
1 polymer ?
#
loop_
_entity_poly.entity_id
_entity_poly.type
_entity_poly.pdbx_seq_one_letter_code
_entity_poly.pdbx_strand_id
1 'polypeptide(L)'
;MSNPDSEENGLELKASNVNGSSGFVTLPVKAADFKQFINSLLGTPQAIVKYYPGGFICNSQLLNDIYHLFDQRISMQQHGSYLAKFYGVLGFDDDSSIEFNNIDQITTFNHLGNEICTNLNIVMQYIILNREGKPEKQTISVTFSAPIKIKKDADNANDASSPYFVGIELRIEFTDRTWAYDIVHLFTSFIEPRLKKIPPVAAFSNSVFPEFVRSFWLFAFLIPLFKLAASTRSFSPKNIDPAILADNSLLGIANKMNYSLQRNYQAELGFPNVNNFMAYMMSIMVLAIVSIAFRKRIVEFATYKNFGYILLSKSSENNMLRQEARNSKGKFWVLNFLLLSLSLGVLGNLATDLLKQFFK
;
A
#
# COMPACT_ATOMS: atom_id res chain seq x y z
N MET A 1 69.06 -14.08 44.34
CA MET A 1 68.17 -12.91 44.12
C MET A 1 66.87 -13.45 43.56
N SER A 2 65.88 -13.58 44.44
CA SER A 2 64.57 -14.18 44.22
C SER A 2 63.61 -13.17 43.59
N ASN A 3 62.94 -13.60 42.52
CA ASN A 3 61.92 -12.84 41.79
C ASN A 3 60.60 -12.90 42.58
N PRO A 4 59.88 -11.78 42.78
CA PRO A 4 58.65 -11.77 43.56
C PRO A 4 57.46 -12.29 42.73
N ASP A 5 56.58 -12.96 43.45
CA ASP A 5 55.37 -13.63 43.00
C ASP A 5 54.39 -12.67 42.29
N SER A 6 53.80 -13.15 41.20
CA SER A 6 52.65 -12.54 40.54
C SER A 6 51.39 -13.21 41.06
N GLU A 7 50.72 -12.54 42.00
CA GLU A 7 49.40 -12.93 42.50
C GLU A 7 48.35 -12.77 41.38
N GLU A 8 47.95 -13.89 40.76
CA GLU A 8 46.73 -13.99 39.95
C GLU A 8 45.50 -13.91 40.87
N ASN A 9 44.99 -12.70 41.07
CA ASN A 9 43.71 -12.46 41.73
C ASN A 9 42.55 -12.81 40.78
N GLY A 10 42.15 -14.08 40.76
CA GLY A 10 40.89 -14.55 40.19
C GLY A 10 39.71 -14.04 41.01
N LEU A 11 38.84 -13.24 40.38
CA LEU A 11 37.62 -12.72 40.99
C LEU A 11 36.52 -13.79 41.01
N GLU A 12 36.30 -14.44 42.16
CA GLU A 12 35.13 -15.28 42.42
C GLU A 12 33.95 -14.41 42.92
N LEU A 13 32.89 -14.30 42.11
CA LEU A 13 31.63 -13.69 42.55
C LEU A 13 30.70 -14.77 43.11
N LYS A 14 30.50 -14.76 44.44
CA LYS A 14 29.58 -15.66 45.14
C LYS A 14 28.16 -15.06 45.15
N ALA A 15 27.25 -15.69 44.41
CA ALA A 15 25.81 -15.56 44.65
C ALA A 15 25.34 -16.83 45.37
N SER A 16 24.92 -16.70 46.63
CA SER A 16 24.34 -17.82 47.38
C SER A 16 22.88 -18.01 46.96
N ASN A 17 22.56 -19.18 46.39
CA ASN A 17 21.20 -19.68 46.47
C ASN A 17 21.18 -21.16 46.82
N VAL A 18 20.27 -21.47 47.73
CA VAL A 18 20.07 -22.76 48.38
C VAL A 18 19.19 -23.61 47.46
N ASN A 19 19.61 -24.85 47.21
CA ASN A 19 18.97 -25.92 46.42
C ASN A 19 19.45 -26.06 44.96
N GLY A 20 20.28 -27.09 44.74
CA GLY A 20 21.05 -27.39 43.53
C GLY A 20 20.23 -27.75 42.29
N SER A 21 20.80 -27.73 41.09
CA SER A 21 22.20 -27.81 40.69
C SER A 21 22.68 -26.52 39.99
N SER A 22 23.60 -25.80 40.62
CA SER A 22 24.30 -24.68 40.01
C SER A 22 25.34 -25.20 39.02
N GLY A 23 25.01 -25.20 37.73
CA GLY A 23 26.00 -25.36 36.67
C GLY A 23 26.91 -24.13 36.64
N PHE A 24 28.18 -24.30 36.99
CA PHE A 24 29.18 -23.26 36.78
C PHE A 24 29.67 -23.34 35.34
N VAL A 25 29.60 -22.22 34.62
CA VAL A 25 30.28 -22.07 33.33
C VAL A 25 31.58 -21.33 33.63
N THR A 26 32.67 -22.07 33.81
CA THR A 26 34.01 -21.50 33.95
C THR A 26 34.52 -21.09 32.57
N LEU A 27 34.55 -19.80 32.30
CA LEU A 27 35.16 -19.23 31.10
C LEU A 27 36.63 -18.87 31.43
N PRO A 28 37.63 -19.47 30.76
CA PRO A 28 39.04 -19.18 31.01
C PRO A 28 39.42 -17.84 30.37
N VAL A 29 39.05 -16.73 31.03
CA VAL A 29 39.32 -15.37 30.55
C VAL A 29 39.87 -14.54 31.71
N LYS A 30 40.88 -13.71 31.45
CA LYS A 30 41.40 -12.79 32.46
C LYS A 30 40.30 -11.82 32.88
N ALA A 31 40.27 -11.43 34.15
CA ALA A 31 39.22 -10.56 34.69
C ALA A 31 39.08 -9.22 33.92
N ALA A 32 40.19 -8.66 33.44
CA ALA A 32 40.20 -7.44 32.62
C ALA A 32 39.51 -7.64 31.26
N ASP A 33 39.82 -8.76 30.60
CA ASP A 33 39.26 -9.13 29.29
C ASP A 33 37.77 -9.46 29.42
N PHE A 34 37.36 -10.11 30.51
CA PHE A 34 35.95 -10.37 30.80
C PHE A 34 35.15 -9.08 31.02
N LYS A 35 35.69 -8.12 31.80
CA LYS A 35 35.04 -6.81 31.98
C LYS A 35 34.90 -6.07 30.66
N GLN A 36 35.93 -6.12 29.80
CA GLN A 36 35.87 -5.50 28.48
C GLN A 36 34.86 -6.20 27.56
N PHE A 37 34.78 -7.53 27.61
CA PHE A 37 33.77 -8.31 26.90
C PHE A 37 32.35 -7.97 27.34
N ILE A 38 32.09 -7.89 28.65
CA ILE A 38 30.77 -7.48 29.18
C ILE A 38 30.44 -6.05 28.77
N ASN A 39 31.39 -5.12 28.82
CA ASN A 39 31.18 -3.75 28.35
C ASN A 39 30.94 -3.66 26.84
N SER A 40 31.58 -4.53 26.04
CA SER A 40 31.36 -4.64 24.60
C SER A 40 29.97 -5.22 24.28
N LEU A 41 29.53 -6.23 25.05
CA LEU A 41 28.19 -6.79 24.95
C LEU A 41 27.09 -5.82 25.40
N LEU A 42 27.38 -4.96 26.37
CA LEU A 42 26.45 -3.96 26.92
C LEU A 42 26.52 -2.60 26.22
N GLY A 43 27.51 -2.38 25.34
CA GLY A 43 27.58 -1.18 24.54
C GLY A 43 26.35 -1.06 23.66
N THR A 44 25.77 0.13 23.54
CA THR A 44 24.59 0.36 22.70
C THR A 44 25.03 0.27 21.23
N PRO A 45 24.67 -0.80 20.48
CA PRO A 45 25.05 -0.90 19.08
C PRO A 45 24.36 0.21 18.28
N GLN A 46 25.04 0.71 17.25
CA GLN A 46 24.39 1.60 16.29
C GLN A 46 23.54 0.76 15.34
N ALA A 47 22.46 1.34 14.80
CA ALA A 47 21.58 0.65 13.87
C ALA A 47 21.51 1.38 12.53
N ILE A 48 21.64 0.65 11.42
CA ILE A 48 21.27 1.10 10.09
C ILE A 48 20.00 0.37 9.71
N VAL A 49 18.97 1.13 9.34
CA VAL A 49 17.70 0.61 8.83
C VAL A 49 17.57 1.07 7.37
N LYS A 50 17.32 0.13 6.47
CA LYS A 50 17.04 0.42 5.06
C LYS A 50 15.77 -0.29 4.64
N TYR A 51 14.85 0.49 4.07
CA TYR A 51 13.57 0.01 3.59
C TYR A 51 13.59 -0.15 2.06
N TYR A 52 13.06 -1.28 1.60
CA TYR A 52 12.95 -1.64 0.19
C TYR A 52 11.46 -1.71 -0.21
N PRO A 53 10.87 -0.60 -0.68
CA PRO A 53 9.47 -0.58 -1.09
C PRO A 53 9.27 -1.39 -2.38
N GLY A 54 8.26 -2.24 -2.41
CA GLY A 54 7.90 -2.96 -3.63
C GLY A 54 7.21 -4.28 -3.36
N GLY A 55 6.52 -4.80 -4.38
CA GLY A 55 6.05 -6.18 -4.33
C GLY A 55 7.23 -7.14 -4.35
N PHE A 56 7.12 -8.25 -3.64
CA PHE A 56 8.13 -9.31 -3.60
C PHE A 56 7.47 -10.68 -3.55
N ILE A 57 8.23 -11.71 -3.89
CA ILE A 57 7.84 -13.10 -3.65
C ILE A 57 8.91 -13.72 -2.78
N CYS A 58 8.56 -14.01 -1.54
CA CYS A 58 9.42 -14.66 -0.57
C CYS A 58 9.04 -16.14 -0.51
N ASN A 59 9.82 -16.99 -1.16
CA ASN A 59 9.74 -18.45 -1.04
C ASN A 59 10.90 -18.99 -0.19
N SER A 60 10.88 -20.28 0.14
CA SER A 60 11.96 -20.92 0.90
C SER A 60 13.33 -20.76 0.26
N GLN A 61 13.41 -20.79 -1.08
CA GLN A 61 14.66 -20.57 -1.82
C GLN A 61 15.24 -19.17 -1.57
N LEU A 62 14.43 -18.11 -1.64
CA LEU A 62 14.89 -16.75 -1.38
C LEU A 62 15.45 -16.60 0.03
N LEU A 63 14.81 -17.22 1.01
CA LEU A 63 15.28 -17.22 2.39
C LEU A 63 16.62 -17.90 2.54
N ASN A 64 16.78 -19.06 1.89
CA ASN A 64 18.03 -19.79 1.88
C ASN A 64 19.15 -18.99 1.18
N ASP A 65 18.84 -18.35 0.06
CA ASP A 65 19.77 -17.48 -0.66
C ASP A 65 20.22 -16.31 0.21
N ILE A 66 19.30 -15.66 0.95
CA ILE A 66 19.61 -14.54 1.86
C ILE A 66 20.49 -15.02 3.02
N TYR A 67 20.15 -16.16 3.63
CA TYR A 67 20.93 -16.75 4.69
C TYR A 67 22.37 -17.01 4.23
N HIS A 68 22.54 -17.69 3.09
CA HIS A 68 23.86 -17.96 2.54
C HIS A 68 24.59 -16.70 2.08
N LEU A 69 23.89 -15.68 1.56
CA LEU A 69 24.47 -14.40 1.19
C LEU A 69 25.21 -13.75 2.37
N PHE A 70 24.55 -13.72 3.54
CA PHE A 70 25.15 -13.16 4.75
C PHE A 70 26.22 -14.08 5.34
N ASP A 71 25.94 -15.37 5.45
CA ASP A 71 26.86 -16.34 6.03
C ASP A 71 28.18 -16.43 5.25
N GLN A 72 28.11 -16.48 3.91
CA GLN A 72 29.30 -16.44 3.05
C GLN A 72 30.07 -15.12 3.18
N ARG A 73 29.37 -13.97 3.20
CA ARG A 73 30.07 -12.67 3.30
C ARG A 73 30.81 -12.53 4.62
N ILE A 74 30.17 -12.91 5.72
CA ILE A 74 30.71 -12.77 7.08
C ILE A 74 31.88 -13.73 7.28
N SER A 75 31.71 -15.01 6.88
CA SER A 75 32.78 -16.01 6.97
C SER A 75 34.03 -15.66 6.14
N MET A 76 33.87 -15.01 4.98
CA MET A 76 35.00 -14.57 4.15
C MET A 76 35.76 -13.36 4.71
N GLN A 77 35.07 -12.42 5.36
CA GLN A 77 35.69 -11.17 5.82
C GLN A 77 36.39 -11.29 7.17
N GLN A 78 35.94 -12.20 8.03
CA GLN A 78 36.40 -12.29 9.42
C GLN A 78 36.72 -13.73 9.78
N HIS A 79 38.03 -14.04 9.81
CA HIS A 79 38.51 -15.31 10.34
C HIS A 79 38.01 -15.50 11.78
N GLY A 80 37.28 -16.59 12.03
CA GLY A 80 36.72 -16.90 13.34
C GLY A 80 35.35 -16.29 13.63
N SER A 81 34.66 -15.72 12.63
CA SER A 81 33.25 -15.38 12.76
C SER A 81 32.38 -16.64 12.75
N TYR A 82 31.31 -16.64 13.54
CA TYR A 82 30.31 -17.70 13.53
C TYR A 82 28.91 -17.16 13.84
N LEU A 83 27.91 -17.86 13.30
CA LEU A 83 26.51 -17.60 13.62
C LEU A 83 26.22 -18.09 15.05
N ALA A 84 26.00 -17.16 15.96
CA ALA A 84 25.70 -17.45 17.35
C ALA A 84 24.23 -17.84 17.56
N LYS A 85 23.32 -17.21 16.82
CA LYS A 85 21.89 -17.50 16.90
C LYS A 85 21.16 -17.17 15.60
N PHE A 86 20.29 -18.07 15.18
CA PHE A 86 19.25 -17.80 14.21
C PHE A 86 17.89 -17.77 14.91
N TYR A 87 17.02 -16.85 14.50
CA TYR A 87 15.65 -16.77 14.98
C TYR A 87 14.75 -16.22 13.88
N GLY A 88 13.68 -16.91 13.57
CA GLY A 88 12.68 -16.50 12.59
C GLY A 88 11.28 -16.47 13.21
N VAL A 89 10.47 -15.48 12.87
CA VAL A 89 9.05 -15.40 13.28
C VAL A 89 8.20 -15.21 12.05
N LEU A 90 7.31 -16.17 11.78
CA LEU A 90 6.34 -16.12 10.69
C LEU A 90 4.98 -15.76 11.28
N GLY A 91 4.43 -14.62 10.90
CA GLY A 91 3.09 -14.18 11.30
C GLY A 91 2.04 -14.46 10.23
N PHE A 92 0.82 -14.67 10.68
CA PHE A 92 -0.35 -15.00 9.86
C PHE A 92 -1.40 -13.89 9.89
N ASP A 93 -2.53 -14.10 9.21
CA ASP A 93 -3.61 -13.11 9.07
C ASP A 93 -4.71 -13.20 10.14
N ASP A 94 -4.61 -14.21 11.00
CA ASP A 94 -5.38 -14.45 12.21
C ASP A 94 -4.65 -13.98 13.48
N ASP A 95 -3.58 -13.19 13.31
CA ASP A 95 -2.70 -12.69 14.37
C ASP A 95 -1.90 -13.80 15.12
N SER A 96 -1.89 -15.03 14.61
CA SER A 96 -1.01 -16.09 15.12
C SER A 96 0.42 -15.96 14.56
N SER A 97 1.39 -16.59 15.24
CA SER A 97 2.78 -16.63 14.80
C SER A 97 3.49 -17.93 15.14
N ILE A 98 4.44 -18.34 14.31
CA ILE A 98 5.31 -19.51 14.55
C ILE A 98 6.77 -19.03 14.58
N GLU A 99 7.51 -19.54 15.56
CA GLU A 99 8.93 -19.25 15.73
C GLU A 99 9.81 -20.40 15.22
N PHE A 100 10.96 -20.04 14.64
CA PHE A 100 11.95 -20.95 14.11
C PHE A 100 13.32 -20.62 14.69
N ASN A 101 14.07 -21.64 15.11
CA ASN A 101 15.41 -21.45 15.69
C ASN A 101 16.54 -21.81 14.70
N ASN A 102 16.19 -22.36 13.53
CA ASN A 102 17.13 -22.70 12.47
C ASN A 102 16.53 -22.37 11.09
N ILE A 103 17.39 -22.01 10.13
CA ILE A 103 17.03 -21.81 8.72
C ILE A 103 16.44 -23.08 8.11
N ASP A 104 16.94 -24.27 8.47
CA ASP A 104 16.42 -25.54 7.93
C ASP A 104 14.95 -25.77 8.32
N GLN A 105 14.56 -25.33 9.52
CA GLN A 105 13.19 -25.49 9.98
C GLN A 105 12.23 -24.64 9.15
N ILE A 106 12.60 -23.40 8.83
CA ILE A 106 11.75 -22.51 8.03
C ILE A 106 11.75 -22.88 6.53
N THR A 107 12.85 -23.39 5.99
CA THR A 107 12.92 -23.80 4.57
C THR A 107 12.18 -25.10 4.28
N THR A 108 12.11 -26.01 5.26
CA THR A 108 11.33 -27.26 5.20
C THR A 108 9.90 -27.12 5.73
N PHE A 109 9.58 -25.96 6.31
CA PHE A 109 8.25 -25.70 6.86
C PHE A 109 7.18 -25.72 5.77
N ASN A 110 6.14 -26.52 5.99
CA ASN A 110 4.98 -26.60 5.12
C ASN A 110 3.73 -26.46 5.98
N HIS A 111 3.19 -25.24 6.05
CA HIS A 111 1.98 -24.98 6.82
C HIS A 111 0.76 -25.60 6.14
N LEU A 112 0.04 -26.47 6.87
CA LEU A 112 -1.18 -27.11 6.39
C LEU A 112 -2.45 -26.27 6.60
N GLY A 113 -2.35 -25.19 7.38
CA GLY A 113 -3.50 -24.36 7.70
C GLY A 113 -3.96 -23.43 6.57
N ASN A 114 -5.15 -22.87 6.75
CA ASN A 114 -5.78 -21.98 5.77
C ASN A 114 -5.32 -20.52 5.90
N GLU A 115 -4.47 -20.24 6.88
CA GLU A 115 -3.97 -18.92 7.20
C GLU A 115 -2.92 -18.47 6.18
N ILE A 116 -2.94 -17.17 5.92
CA ILE A 116 -2.07 -16.55 4.93
C ILE A 116 -0.95 -15.83 5.67
N CYS A 117 0.29 -16.09 5.27
CA CYS A 117 1.46 -15.45 5.83
C CYS A 117 1.46 -13.93 5.55
N THR A 118 1.49 -13.11 6.61
CA THR A 118 1.46 -11.65 6.54
C THR A 118 2.82 -11.03 6.74
N ASN A 119 3.62 -11.58 7.65
CA ASN A 119 4.93 -11.07 8.00
C ASN A 119 5.92 -12.22 8.20
N LEU A 120 7.18 -11.93 7.94
CA LEU A 120 8.27 -12.84 8.27
C LEU A 120 9.45 -12.01 8.74
N ASN A 121 9.85 -12.19 10.00
CA ASN A 121 11.03 -11.55 10.56
C ASN A 121 12.13 -12.58 10.77
N ILE A 122 13.30 -12.38 10.17
CA ILE A 122 14.46 -13.24 10.32
C ILE A 122 15.57 -12.44 10.99
N VAL A 123 16.10 -12.97 12.08
CA VAL A 123 17.16 -12.39 12.88
C VAL A 123 18.33 -13.36 12.93
N MET A 124 19.48 -12.89 12.48
CA MET A 124 20.76 -13.59 12.54
C MET A 124 21.70 -12.80 13.45
N GLN A 125 22.22 -13.46 14.47
CA GLN A 125 23.19 -12.88 15.39
C GLN A 125 24.54 -13.55 15.16
N TYR A 126 25.53 -12.73 14.82
CA TYR A 126 26.90 -13.16 14.59
C TYR A 126 27.79 -12.66 15.73
N ILE A 127 28.77 -13.49 16.08
CA ILE A 127 29.91 -13.06 16.89
C ILE A 127 31.08 -12.92 15.93
N ILE A 128 31.61 -11.71 15.86
CA ILE A 128 32.68 -11.34 14.95
C ILE A 128 33.89 -10.85 15.73
N LEU A 129 35.11 -11.06 15.21
CA LEU A 129 36.30 -10.48 15.80
C LEU A 129 36.54 -9.09 15.21
N ASN A 130 36.67 -8.09 16.08
CA ASN A 130 37.04 -6.74 15.68
C ASN A 130 38.52 -6.66 15.27
N ARG A 131 38.98 -5.47 14.85
CA ARG A 131 40.39 -5.28 14.43
C ARG A 131 41.41 -5.54 15.53
N GLU A 132 40.99 -5.45 16.80
CA GLU A 132 41.80 -5.75 17.97
C GLU A 132 41.71 -7.23 18.39
N GLY A 133 41.00 -8.06 17.62
CA GLY A 133 40.77 -9.48 17.93
C GLY A 133 39.76 -9.74 19.04
N LYS A 134 38.98 -8.74 19.45
CA LYS A 134 37.94 -8.88 20.48
C LYS A 134 36.61 -9.29 19.85
N PRO A 135 35.88 -10.24 20.47
CA PRO A 135 34.57 -10.64 19.97
C PRO A 135 33.53 -9.53 20.20
N GLU A 136 32.79 -9.21 19.15
CA GLU A 136 31.71 -8.25 19.12
C GLU A 136 30.45 -8.90 18.55
N LYS A 137 29.29 -8.55 19.13
CA LYS A 137 28.00 -9.04 18.65
C LYS A 137 27.47 -8.13 17.55
N GLN A 138 27.03 -8.71 16.45
CA GLN A 138 26.32 -8.02 15.38
C GLN A 138 25.01 -8.72 15.07
N THR A 139 23.96 -7.95 14.82
CA THR A 139 22.62 -8.47 14.54
C THR A 139 22.18 -8.01 13.16
N ILE A 140 21.76 -8.94 12.31
CA ILE A 140 21.13 -8.66 11.03
C ILE A 140 19.69 -9.12 11.13
N SER A 141 18.75 -8.21 10.91
CA SER A 141 17.31 -8.47 10.88
C SER A 141 16.77 -8.16 9.49
N VAL A 142 16.04 -9.11 8.92
CA VAL A 142 15.33 -8.94 7.64
C VAL A 142 13.84 -9.19 7.89
N THR A 143 13.03 -8.18 7.66
CA THR A 143 11.58 -8.26 7.85
C THR A 143 10.87 -8.13 6.51
N PHE A 144 10.11 -9.15 6.15
CA PHE A 144 9.20 -9.14 5.01
C PHE A 144 7.80 -8.76 5.48
N SER A 145 7.22 -7.72 4.87
CA SER A 145 5.88 -7.23 5.20
C SER A 145 4.97 -7.38 3.99
N ALA A 146 3.98 -8.26 4.11
CA ALA A 146 2.98 -8.60 3.10
C ALA A 146 1.55 -8.41 3.65
N PRO A 147 1.12 -7.16 3.94
CA PRO A 147 -0.21 -6.90 4.49
C PRO A 147 -1.33 -7.38 3.56
N ILE A 148 -2.18 -8.28 4.05
CA ILE A 148 -3.33 -8.83 3.30
C ILE A 148 -4.54 -7.91 3.42
N LYS A 149 -4.73 -7.31 4.61
CA LYS A 149 -5.81 -6.38 4.90
C LYS A 149 -5.19 -5.01 5.13
N ILE A 150 -5.26 -4.15 4.12
CA ILE A 150 -5.24 -2.71 4.38
C ILE A 150 -6.54 -2.47 5.15
N LYS A 151 -6.47 -2.34 6.49
CA LYS A 151 -7.66 -2.01 7.28
C LYS A 151 -8.32 -0.79 6.61
N LYS A 152 -9.60 -0.94 6.28
CA LYS A 152 -10.39 0.09 5.58
C LYS A 152 -10.63 1.35 6.43
N ASP A 153 -10.13 1.37 7.66
CA ASP A 153 -10.32 2.45 8.63
C ASP A 153 -9.39 3.66 8.38
N ALA A 154 -8.66 3.68 7.26
CA ALA A 154 -7.94 4.85 6.77
C ALA A 154 -8.86 5.98 6.24
N ASP A 155 -10.13 6.03 6.68
CA ASP A 155 -10.98 7.22 6.51
C ASP A 155 -10.45 8.41 7.34
N ASN A 156 -9.56 8.16 8.32
CA ASN A 156 -8.75 9.21 8.93
C ASN A 156 -7.47 9.45 8.11
N ALA A 157 -7.62 10.15 6.98
CA ALA A 157 -6.54 10.59 6.09
C ALA A 157 -5.47 11.50 6.75
N ASN A 158 -5.58 11.79 8.05
CA ASN A 158 -4.64 12.62 8.80
C ASN A 158 -3.64 11.81 9.65
N ASP A 159 -3.81 10.50 9.80
CA ASP A 159 -2.86 9.67 10.53
C ASP A 159 -1.88 9.00 9.56
N ALA A 160 -0.94 9.80 9.06
CA ALA A 160 0.14 9.37 8.16
C ALA A 160 1.14 8.40 8.84
N SER A 161 0.85 7.90 10.05
CA SER A 161 1.82 7.20 10.90
C SER A 161 1.60 5.70 11.05
N SER A 162 0.52 5.10 10.53
CA SER A 162 0.38 3.63 10.51
C SER A 162 0.78 3.05 9.16
N PRO A 163 2.02 2.54 9.01
CA PRO A 163 2.59 2.23 7.72
C PRO A 163 2.37 0.73 7.44
N TYR A 164 1.19 0.38 6.92
CA TYR A 164 1.02 -0.93 6.28
C TYR A 164 1.78 -0.94 4.95
N PHE A 165 3.12 -0.89 5.03
CA PHE A 165 3.96 -0.88 3.85
C PHE A 165 4.25 -2.30 3.39
N VAL A 166 4.08 -2.50 2.09
CA VAL A 166 4.51 -3.72 1.40
C VAL A 166 5.97 -3.53 1.01
N GLY A 167 6.84 -4.38 1.52
CA GLY A 167 8.25 -4.33 1.22
C GLY A 167 9.10 -5.15 2.17
N ILE A 168 10.41 -4.93 2.07
CA ILE A 168 11.42 -5.63 2.85
C ILE A 168 12.17 -4.57 3.66
N GLU A 169 12.32 -4.80 4.96
CA GLU A 169 13.15 -3.98 5.84
C GLU A 169 14.42 -4.76 6.19
N LEU A 170 15.57 -4.11 6.03
CA LEU A 170 16.84 -4.58 6.54
C LEU A 170 17.25 -3.69 7.71
N ARG A 171 17.46 -4.29 8.88
CA ARG A 171 17.98 -3.61 10.07
C ARG A 171 19.25 -4.31 10.53
N ILE A 172 20.35 -3.57 10.58
CA ILE A 172 21.66 -4.08 11.01
C ILE A 172 22.06 -3.31 12.27
N GLU A 173 22.30 -4.04 13.35
CA GLU A 173 22.92 -3.54 14.57
C GLU A 173 24.42 -3.86 14.51
N PHE A 174 25.26 -2.84 14.56
CA PHE A 174 26.69 -2.95 14.28
C PHE A 174 27.55 -2.10 15.21
N THR A 175 28.83 -2.45 15.21
CA THR A 175 29.93 -1.77 15.88
C THR A 175 30.85 -1.06 14.87
N ASP A 176 31.22 -1.72 13.76
CA ASP A 176 31.96 -1.12 12.63
C ASP A 176 31.01 -0.67 11.51
N ARG A 177 30.99 0.65 11.25
CA ARG A 177 30.16 1.28 10.23
C ARG A 177 30.49 0.82 8.80
N THR A 178 31.76 0.54 8.52
CA THR A 178 32.22 0.16 7.17
C THR A 178 31.65 -1.20 6.77
N TRP A 179 31.72 -2.15 7.71
CA TRP A 179 31.13 -3.48 7.55
C TRP A 179 29.62 -3.40 7.33
N ALA A 180 28.92 -2.59 8.13
CA ALA A 180 27.47 -2.46 8.01
C ALA A 180 27.03 -1.94 6.64
N TYR A 181 27.72 -0.93 6.09
CA TYR A 181 27.43 -0.43 4.74
C TYR A 181 27.68 -1.46 3.64
N ASP A 182 28.72 -2.27 3.78
CA ASP A 182 29.02 -3.34 2.83
C ASP A 182 27.92 -4.41 2.81
N ILE A 183 27.43 -4.84 3.97
CA ILE A 183 26.28 -5.76 4.07
C ILE A 183 25.02 -5.13 3.47
N VAL A 184 24.76 -3.85 3.74
CA VAL A 184 23.62 -3.13 3.13
C VAL A 184 23.73 -3.10 1.61
N HIS A 185 24.92 -2.81 1.06
CA HIS A 185 25.14 -2.76 -0.38
C HIS A 185 24.98 -4.14 -1.04
N LEU A 186 25.52 -5.18 -0.39
CA LEU A 186 25.37 -6.57 -0.82
C LEU A 186 23.90 -6.99 -0.87
N PHE A 187 23.16 -6.74 0.21
CA PHE A 187 21.74 -7.06 0.27
C PHE A 187 20.91 -6.23 -0.73
N THR A 188 21.24 -4.94 -0.89
CA THR A 188 20.60 -4.06 -1.88
C THR A 188 20.74 -4.62 -3.29
N SER A 189 21.96 -4.96 -3.68
CA SER A 189 22.28 -5.52 -5.01
C SER A 189 21.57 -6.86 -5.24
N PHE A 190 21.36 -7.64 -4.18
CA PHE A 190 20.67 -8.91 -4.23
C PHE A 190 19.14 -8.77 -4.33
N ILE A 191 18.54 -7.86 -3.57
CA ILE A 191 17.07 -7.72 -3.47
C ILE A 191 16.47 -6.84 -4.55
N GLU A 192 17.09 -5.73 -4.94
CA GLU A 192 16.49 -4.79 -5.90
C GLU A 192 16.04 -5.43 -7.23
N PRO A 193 16.79 -6.37 -7.84
CA PRO A 193 16.35 -7.06 -9.05
C PRO A 193 15.15 -8.01 -8.83
N ARG A 194 14.94 -8.47 -7.59
CA ARG A 194 13.87 -9.41 -7.22
C ARG A 194 12.58 -8.69 -6.78
N LEU A 195 12.64 -7.38 -6.56
CA LEU A 195 11.47 -6.57 -6.30
C LEU A 195 10.66 -6.38 -7.58
N LYS A 196 9.37 -6.71 -7.52
CA LYS A 196 8.40 -6.37 -8.57
C LYS A 196 8.21 -4.85 -8.55
N LYS A 197 8.87 -4.16 -9.49
CA LYS A 197 8.68 -2.72 -9.70
C LYS A 197 7.26 -2.45 -10.19
N ILE A 198 6.65 -1.38 -9.67
CA ILE A 198 5.40 -0.87 -10.23
C ILE A 198 5.69 -0.44 -11.67
N PRO A 199 4.97 -0.96 -12.68
CA PRO A 199 5.15 -0.45 -14.03
C PRO A 199 4.83 1.06 -14.03
N PRO A 200 5.60 1.90 -14.74
CA PRO A 200 5.45 3.36 -14.67
C PRO A 200 4.03 3.82 -15.01
N VAL A 201 3.34 3.10 -15.90
CA VAL A 201 1.92 3.33 -16.25
C VAL A 201 1.00 3.11 -15.05
N ALA A 202 1.24 2.09 -14.22
CA ALA A 202 0.46 1.86 -13.01
C ALA A 202 0.79 2.88 -11.91
N ALA A 203 2.05 3.30 -11.79
CA ALA A 203 2.43 4.36 -10.86
C ALA A 203 1.76 5.70 -11.24
N PHE A 204 1.79 6.04 -12.53
CA PHE A 204 1.08 7.20 -13.07
C PHE A 204 -0.43 7.10 -12.85
N SER A 205 -1.03 5.93 -13.14
CA SER A 205 -2.45 5.68 -12.88
C SER A 205 -2.79 5.88 -11.40
N ASN A 206 -2.02 5.30 -10.48
CA ASN A 206 -2.29 5.44 -9.05
C ASN A 206 -2.21 6.91 -8.57
N SER A 207 -1.32 7.71 -9.16
CA SER A 207 -1.14 9.11 -8.78
C SER A 207 -2.17 10.05 -9.43
N VAL A 208 -2.44 9.87 -10.72
CA VAL A 208 -3.23 10.83 -11.53
C VAL A 208 -4.70 10.42 -11.62
N PHE A 209 -4.99 9.13 -11.65
CA PHE A 209 -6.35 8.64 -11.89
C PHE A 209 -7.34 9.05 -10.79
N PRO A 210 -7.01 9.05 -9.48
CA PRO A 210 -7.95 9.53 -8.46
C PRO A 210 -8.34 11.00 -8.66
N GLU A 211 -7.38 11.86 -9.01
CA GLU A 211 -7.61 13.29 -9.27
C GLU A 211 -8.33 13.52 -10.60
N PHE A 212 -8.01 12.71 -11.62
CA PHE A 212 -8.73 12.70 -12.89
C PHE A 212 -10.19 12.30 -12.70
N VAL A 213 -10.48 11.22 -11.95
CA VAL A 213 -11.84 10.79 -11.65
C VAL A 213 -12.60 11.89 -10.89
N ARG A 214 -11.97 12.54 -9.91
CA ARG A 214 -12.56 13.68 -9.18
C ARG A 214 -12.92 14.82 -10.14
N SER A 215 -12.00 15.19 -11.03
CA SER A 215 -12.19 16.27 -12.00
C SER A 215 -13.23 15.92 -13.08
N PHE A 216 -13.20 14.68 -13.57
CA PHE A 216 -14.14 14.18 -14.57
C PHE A 216 -15.59 14.30 -14.10
N TRP A 217 -15.86 14.01 -12.81
CA TRP A 217 -17.20 14.17 -12.25
C TRP A 217 -17.63 15.64 -12.15
N LEU A 218 -16.70 16.56 -11.86
CA LEU A 218 -17.00 18.00 -11.93
C LEU A 218 -17.37 18.42 -13.35
N PHE A 219 -16.62 17.96 -14.37
CA PHE A 219 -16.96 18.23 -15.77
C PHE A 219 -18.29 17.62 -16.18
N ALA A 220 -18.57 16.38 -15.80
CA ALA A 220 -19.84 15.71 -16.08
C ALA A 220 -21.04 16.47 -15.46
N PHE A 221 -20.84 17.09 -14.29
CA PHE A 221 -21.84 17.95 -13.64
C PHE A 221 -22.03 19.30 -14.35
N LEU A 222 -20.97 19.86 -14.93
CA LEU A 222 -21.03 21.15 -15.63
C LEU A 222 -21.75 21.09 -16.99
N ILE A 223 -21.74 19.95 -17.68
CA ILE A 223 -22.41 19.79 -18.99
C ILE A 223 -23.92 20.10 -18.95
N PRO A 224 -24.73 19.50 -18.05
CA PRO A 224 -26.16 19.81 -17.98
C PRO A 224 -26.42 21.26 -17.55
N LEU A 225 -25.58 21.84 -16.68
CA LEU A 225 -25.66 23.27 -16.33
C LEU A 225 -25.41 24.16 -17.55
N PHE A 226 -24.44 23.81 -18.39
CA PHE A 226 -24.18 24.55 -19.62
C PHE A 226 -25.33 24.43 -20.62
N LYS A 227 -25.91 23.23 -20.78
CA LYS A 227 -27.11 23.03 -21.63
C LYS A 227 -28.31 23.82 -21.12
N LEU A 228 -28.51 23.87 -19.81
CA LEU A 228 -29.54 24.66 -19.15
C LEU A 228 -29.34 26.16 -19.42
N ALA A 229 -28.11 26.66 -19.25
CA ALA A 229 -27.76 28.06 -19.55
C ALA A 229 -27.84 28.41 -21.05
N ALA A 230 -27.54 27.46 -21.94
CA ALA A 230 -27.71 27.65 -23.38
C ALA A 230 -29.20 27.66 -23.78
N SER A 231 -30.02 26.84 -23.13
CA SER A 231 -31.47 26.79 -23.36
C SER A 231 -32.18 28.06 -22.90
N THR A 232 -31.69 28.75 -21.86
CA THR A 232 -32.26 30.05 -21.46
C THR A 232 -31.92 31.14 -22.47
N ARG A 233 -30.74 31.08 -23.11
CA ARG A 233 -30.34 32.05 -24.16
C ARG A 233 -31.07 31.87 -25.49
N SER A 234 -31.38 30.64 -25.88
CA SER A 234 -32.16 30.37 -27.11
C SER A 234 -33.62 30.82 -27.00
N PHE A 235 -34.09 31.11 -25.78
CA PHE A 235 -35.38 31.75 -25.53
C PHE A 235 -35.34 33.26 -25.80
N SER A 236 -34.78 33.63 -26.95
CA SER A 236 -35.02 34.95 -27.51
C SER A 236 -36.44 34.92 -28.11
N PRO A 237 -37.32 35.89 -27.81
CA PRO A 237 -38.72 35.91 -28.29
C PRO A 237 -38.84 36.19 -29.80
N LYS A 238 -37.92 35.67 -30.62
CA LYS A 238 -37.74 36.04 -32.02
C LYS A 238 -38.83 35.56 -32.97
N ASN A 239 -39.76 34.71 -32.53
CA ASN A 239 -40.80 34.15 -33.39
C ASN A 239 -42.20 34.34 -32.78
N ILE A 240 -42.55 35.55 -32.34
CA ILE A 240 -43.98 35.87 -32.27
C ILE A 240 -44.42 36.02 -33.71
N ASP A 241 -45.27 35.11 -34.18
CA ASP A 241 -45.84 35.21 -35.52
C ASP A 241 -46.55 36.57 -35.62
N PRO A 242 -46.08 37.49 -36.50
CA PRO A 242 -46.67 38.82 -36.63
C PRO A 242 -48.17 38.75 -36.96
N ALA A 243 -48.66 37.64 -37.53
CA ALA A 243 -50.07 37.39 -37.75
C ALA A 243 -50.89 37.35 -36.44
N ILE A 244 -50.34 36.77 -35.36
CA ILE A 244 -50.99 36.72 -34.03
C ILE A 244 -51.06 38.13 -33.43
N LEU A 245 -50.08 38.99 -33.72
CA LEU A 245 -50.09 40.39 -33.27
C LEU A 245 -51.08 41.24 -34.06
N ALA A 246 -51.32 40.91 -35.33
CA ALA A 246 -52.23 41.65 -36.21
C ALA A 246 -53.72 41.28 -36.02
N ASP A 247 -54.04 40.12 -35.45
CA ASP A 247 -55.43 39.72 -35.23
C ASP A 247 -56.09 40.48 -34.07
N ASN A 248 -57.15 41.23 -34.38
CA ASN A 248 -57.96 41.99 -33.42
C ASN A 248 -59.31 41.31 -33.12
N SER A 249 -59.52 40.08 -33.60
CA SER A 249 -60.67 39.28 -33.20
C SER A 249 -60.67 39.02 -31.69
N LEU A 250 -61.84 38.76 -31.12
CA LEU A 250 -61.97 38.44 -29.69
C LEU A 250 -61.15 37.18 -29.31
N LEU A 251 -61.01 36.24 -30.26
CA LEU A 251 -60.12 35.09 -30.16
C LEU A 251 -58.64 35.49 -30.19
N GLY A 252 -58.26 36.44 -31.05
CA GLY A 252 -56.92 37.03 -31.13
C GLY A 252 -56.52 37.74 -29.83
N ILE A 253 -57.43 38.47 -29.19
CA ILE A 253 -57.20 39.11 -27.88
C ILE A 253 -56.99 38.05 -26.78
N ALA A 254 -57.82 37.01 -26.73
CA ALA A 254 -57.66 35.90 -25.78
C ALA A 254 -56.32 35.18 -25.98
N ASN A 255 -55.91 34.95 -27.22
CA ASN A 255 -54.63 34.34 -27.57
C ASN A 255 -53.43 35.24 -27.18
N LYS A 256 -53.52 36.56 -27.40
CA LYS A 256 -52.52 37.54 -26.94
C LYS A 256 -52.41 37.55 -25.42
N MET A 257 -53.54 37.51 -24.71
CA MET A 257 -53.57 37.50 -23.24
C MET A 257 -52.95 36.22 -22.67
N ASN A 258 -53.32 35.05 -23.21
CA ASN A 258 -52.72 33.77 -22.84
C ASN A 258 -51.23 33.73 -23.15
N TYR A 259 -50.81 34.26 -24.31
CA TYR A 259 -49.41 34.37 -24.67
C TYR A 259 -48.63 35.27 -23.70
N SER A 260 -49.16 36.45 -23.35
CA SER A 260 -48.53 37.35 -22.38
C SER A 260 -48.48 36.77 -20.97
N LEU A 261 -49.52 36.07 -20.53
CA LEU A 261 -49.53 35.36 -19.25
C LEU A 261 -48.51 34.23 -19.23
N GLN A 262 -48.47 33.41 -20.29
CA GLN A 262 -47.48 32.33 -20.41
C GLN A 262 -46.05 32.89 -20.48
N ARG A 263 -45.84 33.99 -21.21
CA ARG A 263 -44.55 34.67 -21.29
C ARG A 263 -44.13 35.27 -19.95
N ASN A 264 -45.04 35.91 -19.22
CA ASN A 264 -44.75 36.49 -17.90
C ASN A 264 -44.45 35.39 -16.89
N TYR A 265 -45.24 34.31 -16.88
CA TYR A 265 -44.99 33.14 -16.04
C TYR A 265 -43.62 32.49 -16.34
N GLN A 266 -43.26 32.36 -17.62
CA GLN A 266 -41.95 31.86 -18.05
C GLN A 266 -40.80 32.82 -17.75
N ALA A 267 -41.02 34.14 -17.87
CA ALA A 267 -40.03 35.17 -17.59
C ALA A 267 -39.76 35.29 -16.08
N GLU A 268 -40.79 35.18 -15.26
CA GLU A 268 -40.69 35.23 -13.79
C GLU A 268 -39.97 34.01 -13.23
N LEU A 269 -40.21 32.82 -13.81
CA LEU A 269 -39.48 31.61 -13.46
C LEU A 269 -38.07 31.55 -14.06
N GLY A 270 -37.75 32.38 -15.05
CA GLY A 270 -36.45 32.38 -15.74
C GLY A 270 -36.16 31.12 -16.58
N PHE A 271 -37.13 30.20 -16.71
CA PHE A 271 -36.99 28.95 -17.44
C PHE A 271 -38.09 28.81 -18.51
N PRO A 272 -37.71 28.66 -19.79
CA PRO A 272 -38.63 28.52 -20.93
C PRO A 272 -39.67 27.41 -20.78
N ASN A 273 -39.29 26.35 -20.06
CA ASN A 273 -40.08 25.14 -19.92
C ASN A 273 -39.71 24.49 -18.58
N VAL A 274 -40.61 24.60 -17.61
CA VAL A 274 -40.45 24.03 -16.27
C VAL A 274 -40.22 22.52 -16.35
N ASN A 275 -40.82 21.83 -17.32
CA ASN A 275 -40.63 20.39 -17.51
C ASN A 275 -39.19 20.07 -17.96
N ASN A 276 -38.60 20.89 -18.84
CA ASN A 276 -37.20 20.72 -19.23
C ASN A 276 -36.26 20.99 -18.05
N PHE A 277 -36.53 22.04 -17.27
CA PHE A 277 -35.76 22.35 -16.07
C PHE A 277 -35.77 21.18 -15.07
N MET A 278 -36.96 20.68 -14.74
CA MET A 278 -37.12 19.54 -13.83
C MET A 278 -36.46 18.27 -14.38
N ALA A 279 -36.56 18.02 -15.69
CA ALA A 279 -35.87 16.90 -16.33
C ALA A 279 -34.34 17.04 -16.21
N TYR A 280 -33.78 18.24 -16.39
CA TYR A 280 -32.35 18.47 -16.20
C TYR A 280 -31.93 18.30 -14.73
N MET A 281 -32.69 18.83 -13.77
CA MET A 281 -32.40 18.67 -12.34
C MET A 281 -32.44 17.21 -11.89
N MET A 282 -33.44 16.45 -12.34
CA MET A 282 -33.53 15.01 -12.09
C MET A 282 -32.35 14.26 -12.72
N SER A 283 -31.94 14.64 -13.93
CA SER A 283 -30.77 14.03 -14.59
C SER A 283 -29.48 14.28 -13.79
N ILE A 284 -29.31 15.49 -13.23
CA ILE A 284 -28.16 15.86 -12.39
C ILE A 284 -28.15 15.03 -11.10
N MET A 285 -29.30 14.90 -10.43
CA MET A 285 -29.40 14.10 -9.20
C MET A 285 -29.06 12.63 -9.46
N VAL A 286 -29.60 12.04 -10.53
CA VAL A 286 -29.29 10.65 -10.90
C VAL A 286 -27.80 10.48 -11.20
N LEU A 287 -27.20 11.39 -11.99
CA LEU A 287 -25.77 11.35 -12.29
C LEU A 287 -24.90 11.48 -11.04
N ALA A 288 -25.30 12.32 -10.07
CA ALA A 288 -24.59 12.47 -8.80
C ALA A 288 -24.63 11.19 -7.95
N ILE A 289 -25.80 10.54 -7.85
CA ILE A 289 -25.95 9.28 -7.10
C ILE A 289 -25.11 8.17 -7.75
N VAL A 290 -25.20 8.05 -9.09
CA VAL A 290 -24.39 7.09 -9.85
C VAL A 290 -22.90 7.40 -9.66
N SER A 291 -22.49 8.67 -9.71
CA SER A 291 -21.11 9.08 -9.48
C SER A 291 -20.54 8.58 -8.16
N ILE A 292 -21.27 8.84 -7.06
CA ILE A 292 -20.84 8.46 -5.71
C ILE A 292 -20.75 6.93 -5.60
N ALA A 293 -21.74 6.21 -6.12
CA ALA A 293 -21.78 4.75 -6.08
C ALA A 293 -20.63 4.11 -6.88
N PHE A 294 -20.29 4.67 -8.06
CA PHE A 294 -19.26 4.13 -8.92
C PHE A 294 -17.84 4.57 -8.53
N ARG A 295 -17.66 5.75 -7.92
CA ARG A 295 -16.34 6.25 -7.49
C ARG A 295 -15.59 5.21 -6.66
N LYS A 296 -16.24 4.64 -5.65
CA LYS A 296 -15.61 3.64 -4.77
C LYS A 296 -15.12 2.42 -5.54
N ARG A 297 -15.94 1.91 -6.47
CA ARG A 297 -15.56 0.76 -7.30
C ARG A 297 -14.44 1.10 -8.28
N ILE A 298 -14.52 2.25 -8.94
CA ILE A 298 -13.50 2.70 -9.90
C ILE A 298 -12.14 2.86 -9.22
N VAL A 299 -12.10 3.48 -8.04
CA VAL A 299 -10.85 3.63 -7.28
C VAL A 299 -10.29 2.27 -6.87
N GLU A 300 -11.13 1.35 -6.39
CA GLU A 300 -10.71 -0.01 -6.00
C GLU A 300 -10.17 -0.82 -7.19
N PHE A 301 -10.74 -0.64 -8.40
CA PHE A 301 -10.26 -1.31 -9.61
C PHE A 301 -9.02 -0.65 -10.23
N ALA A 302 -8.87 0.67 -10.08
CA ALA A 302 -7.78 1.42 -10.69
C ALA A 302 -6.52 1.49 -9.84
N THR A 303 -6.63 1.31 -8.51
CA THR A 303 -5.46 1.24 -7.64
C THR A 303 -4.72 -0.07 -7.86
N TYR A 304 -3.58 0.02 -8.55
CA TYR A 304 -2.62 -1.07 -8.62
C TYR A 304 -2.03 -1.26 -7.23
N LYS A 305 -2.36 -2.39 -6.60
CA LYS A 305 -1.79 -2.78 -5.32
C LYS A 305 -0.50 -3.54 -5.59
N ASN A 306 0.61 -3.02 -5.04
CA ASN A 306 1.80 -3.82 -4.88
C ASN A 306 1.53 -4.88 -3.84
N PHE A 307 1.68 -6.14 -4.21
CA PHE A 307 1.53 -7.24 -3.29
C PHE A 307 2.89 -7.87 -3.04
N GLY A 308 3.22 -8.01 -1.76
CA GLY A 308 4.25 -8.92 -1.28
C GLY A 308 3.59 -10.25 -0.97
N TYR A 309 4.29 -11.34 -1.24
CA TYR A 309 3.79 -12.68 -0.95
C TYR A 309 4.85 -13.46 -0.20
N ILE A 310 4.46 -14.10 0.90
CA ILE A 310 5.31 -15.04 1.65
C ILE A 310 4.74 -16.43 1.41
N LEU A 311 5.40 -17.20 0.53
CA LEU A 311 4.96 -18.48 0.01
C LEU A 311 5.46 -19.64 0.87
N LEU A 312 5.17 -19.59 2.18
CA LEU A 312 5.46 -20.66 3.13
C LEU A 312 4.21 -21.49 3.50
N SER A 313 3.05 -21.11 2.97
CA SER A 313 1.80 -21.88 3.07
C SER A 313 1.13 -22.00 1.69
N LYS A 314 0.42 -23.11 1.47
CA LYS A 314 -0.38 -23.31 0.25
C LYS A 314 -1.48 -22.24 0.11
N SER A 315 -1.97 -21.74 1.23
CA SER A 315 -2.99 -20.69 1.31
C SER A 315 -2.46 -19.35 0.80
N SER A 316 -1.21 -19.00 1.14
CA SER A 316 -0.51 -17.84 0.58
C SER A 316 -0.30 -17.95 -0.93
N GLU A 317 0.08 -19.13 -1.43
CA GLU A 317 0.24 -19.38 -2.86
C GLU A 317 -1.10 -19.25 -3.62
N ASN A 318 -2.16 -19.87 -3.11
CA ASN A 318 -3.50 -19.74 -3.67
C ASN A 318 -4.00 -18.28 -3.63
N ASN A 319 -3.68 -17.54 -2.56
CA ASN A 319 -4.01 -16.12 -2.45
C ASN A 319 -3.26 -15.29 -3.51
N MET A 320 -1.97 -15.57 -3.74
CA MET A 320 -1.20 -14.94 -4.81
C MET A 320 -1.85 -15.17 -6.18
N LEU A 321 -2.17 -16.41 -6.53
CA LEU A 321 -2.82 -16.74 -7.80
C LEU A 321 -4.19 -16.05 -7.95
N ARG A 322 -4.99 -16.02 -6.87
CA ARG A 322 -6.29 -15.32 -6.86
C ARG A 322 -6.13 -13.81 -7.05
N GLN A 323 -5.12 -13.20 -6.44
CA GLN A 323 -4.85 -11.77 -6.56
C GLN A 323 -4.31 -11.41 -7.94
N GLU A 324 -3.41 -12.20 -8.51
CA GLU A 324 -2.92 -12.01 -9.88
C GLU A 324 -4.07 -12.16 -10.91
N ALA A 325 -4.96 -13.14 -10.72
CA ALA A 325 -6.17 -13.29 -11.54
C ALA A 325 -7.18 -12.14 -11.38
N ARG A 326 -7.29 -11.54 -10.19
CA ARG A 326 -8.11 -10.34 -9.97
C ARG A 326 -7.49 -9.11 -10.63
N ASN A 327 -6.17 -8.93 -10.54
CA ASN A 327 -5.46 -7.83 -11.16
C ASN A 327 -5.54 -7.87 -12.70
N SER A 328 -5.49 -9.06 -13.32
CA SER A 328 -5.67 -9.18 -14.77
C SER A 328 -7.09 -8.81 -15.21
N LYS A 329 -8.11 -9.24 -14.45
CA LYS A 329 -9.51 -8.85 -14.68
C LYS A 329 -9.74 -7.35 -14.48
N GLY A 330 -9.05 -6.70 -13.54
CA GLY A 330 -9.14 -5.26 -13.31
C GLY A 330 -8.84 -4.46 -14.58
N LYS A 331 -7.80 -4.83 -15.33
CA LYS A 331 -7.45 -4.18 -16.60
C LYS A 331 -8.58 -4.31 -17.64
N PHE A 332 -9.18 -5.49 -17.74
CA PHE A 332 -10.32 -5.73 -18.62
C PHE A 332 -11.53 -4.87 -18.20
N TRP A 333 -11.82 -4.75 -16.90
CA TRP A 333 -12.90 -3.91 -16.41
C TRP A 333 -12.68 -2.43 -16.71
N VAL A 334 -11.46 -1.90 -16.54
CA VAL A 334 -11.16 -0.50 -16.88
C VAL A 334 -11.45 -0.22 -18.36
N LEU A 335 -11.04 -1.12 -19.26
CA LEU A 335 -11.35 -0.99 -20.69
C LEU A 335 -12.86 -1.04 -20.97
N ASN A 336 -13.58 -1.98 -20.35
CA ASN A 336 -15.03 -2.06 -20.50
C ASN A 336 -15.76 -0.84 -19.93
N PHE A 337 -15.27 -0.26 -18.84
CA PHE A 337 -15.82 0.97 -18.28
C PHE A 337 -15.64 2.15 -19.23
N LEU A 338 -14.48 2.27 -19.89
CA LEU A 338 -14.27 3.29 -20.92
C LEU A 338 -15.25 3.11 -22.08
N LEU A 339 -15.41 1.89 -22.61
CA LEU A 339 -16.34 1.60 -23.70
C LEU A 339 -17.80 1.82 -23.30
N LEU A 340 -18.17 1.42 -22.08
CA LEU A 340 -19.50 1.62 -21.52
C LEU A 340 -19.78 3.11 -21.34
N SER A 341 -18.81 3.90 -20.89
CA SER A 341 -18.96 5.35 -20.72
C SER A 341 -19.20 6.06 -22.06
N LEU A 342 -18.50 5.66 -23.13
CA LEU A 342 -18.72 6.16 -24.48
C LEU A 342 -20.12 5.78 -24.99
N SER A 343 -20.52 4.53 -24.79
CA SER A 343 -21.83 4.02 -25.18
C SER A 343 -22.96 4.73 -24.45
N LEU A 344 -22.83 4.94 -23.13
CA LEU A 344 -23.78 5.69 -22.31
C LEU A 344 -23.88 7.16 -22.73
N GLY A 345 -22.79 7.77 -23.17
CA GLY A 345 -22.82 9.14 -23.72
C GLY A 345 -23.67 9.23 -24.99
N VAL A 346 -23.53 8.28 -25.90
CA VAL A 346 -24.32 8.20 -27.15
C VAL A 346 -25.80 7.90 -26.83
N LEU A 347 -26.06 6.90 -25.99
CA LEU A 347 -27.42 6.52 -25.57
C LEU A 347 -28.09 7.65 -24.80
N GLY A 348 -27.35 8.38 -23.97
CA GLY A 348 -27.86 9.53 -23.23
C GLY A 348 -28.34 10.64 -24.17
N ASN A 349 -27.60 10.95 -25.23
CA ASN A 349 -28.04 11.90 -26.24
C ASN A 349 -29.32 11.41 -26.96
N LEU A 350 -29.36 10.15 -27.40
CA LEU A 350 -30.55 9.56 -28.03
C LEU A 350 -31.78 9.59 -27.11
N ALA A 351 -31.62 9.20 -25.84
CA ALA A 351 -32.70 9.23 -24.86
C ALA A 351 -33.21 10.65 -24.61
N THR A 352 -32.32 11.65 -24.55
CA THR A 352 -32.75 13.05 -24.41
C THR A 352 -33.54 13.53 -25.63
N ASP A 353 -33.22 13.07 -26.84
CA ASP A 353 -33.96 13.45 -28.03
C ASP A 353 -35.32 12.74 -28.12
N LEU A 354 -35.40 11.47 -27.70
CA LEU A 354 -36.68 10.76 -27.55
C LEU A 354 -37.59 11.40 -26.49
N LEU A 355 -37.04 11.78 -25.33
CA LEU A 355 -37.80 12.48 -24.29
C LEU A 355 -38.35 13.82 -24.79
N LYS A 356 -37.56 14.58 -25.55
CA LYS A 356 -38.05 15.82 -26.18
C LYS A 356 -39.19 15.55 -27.16
N GLN A 357 -39.18 14.44 -27.89
CA GLN A 357 -40.28 14.07 -28.78
C GLN A 357 -41.54 13.68 -28.01
N PHE A 358 -41.41 13.02 -26.86
CA PHE A 358 -42.54 12.60 -26.02
C PHE A 358 -43.25 13.79 -25.34
N PHE A 359 -42.51 14.85 -24.99
CA PHE A 359 -43.07 16.07 -24.38
C PHE A 359 -43.49 17.15 -25.39
N LYS A 360 -43.25 16.94 -26.68
CA LYS A 360 -43.82 17.76 -27.76
C LYS A 360 -45.18 17.21 -28.13
#